data_AF-A0A4Q9RSC7-F1
#
_entry.id   AF-A0A4Q9RSC7-F1
#
_cell.length_a   1.000
_cell.length_b   1.000
_cell.length_c   1.000
_cell.angle_alpha   90.00
_cell.angle_beta   90.00
_cell.angle_gamma   90.00
#
_symmetry.space_group_name_H-M   'P 1'
#
loop_
_entity.id
_entity.type
_entity.pdbx_description
1 polymer ?
#
loop_
_entity_poly.entity_id
_entity_poly.type
_entity_poly.pdbx_seq_one_letter_code
_entity_poly.pdbx_strand_id
1 'polypeptide(L)'
;MKSVITYLCLCFLSLNLVAQNGNTLGYKIEGEEVVFTFDVRDYKEYTNEHTGRKMDFKDFDIENVVVSGEFNLWSRDKWKMNKVGEYTYELRKKLSDFTDEFSWEFKFVINNSYWAEPSNKVSNIAPAVDNYGNNYHTYNLKIYTAVPDPNGNACFKLNGYENAKNVILSGSFNRWDEHLFKMTKTTNGWELTLDLKPGEYQYKFIVDGNWIEDPDNPSKKRNEYDGYNSVINIQVPVTFNLFGFKNANTVILAGSFNDWNEHEIKMTKTDKGWTSTILLSGGKHHYKYIVDGEWIVDPNNSIKEYDGYGHINSVKMVR
;
A
#
# COMPACT_ATOMS: atom_id res chain seq x y z
N MET A 1 -53.39 -2.96 -26.78
CA MET A 1 -51.94 -3.08 -26.45
C MET A 1 -51.69 -2.27 -25.19
N LYS A 2 -51.44 -2.94 -24.06
CA LYS A 2 -51.15 -2.30 -22.77
C LYS A 2 -49.63 -2.15 -22.65
N SER A 3 -49.14 -0.92 -22.58
CA SER A 3 -47.73 -0.61 -22.36
C SER A 3 -47.39 -0.84 -20.90
N VAL A 4 -46.52 -1.81 -20.62
CA VAL A 4 -45.95 -2.06 -19.30
C VAL A 4 -44.73 -1.16 -19.16
N ILE A 5 -44.79 -0.18 -18.26
CA ILE A 5 -43.64 0.65 -17.87
C ILE A 5 -42.90 -0.11 -16.78
N THR A 6 -41.75 -0.69 -17.13
CA THR A 6 -40.86 -1.35 -16.17
C THR A 6 -40.00 -0.28 -15.51
N TYR A 7 -40.25 0.02 -14.24
CA TYR A 7 -39.32 0.81 -13.42
C TYR A 7 -38.14 -0.08 -13.04
N LEU A 8 -36.98 0.19 -13.64
CA LEU A 8 -35.71 -0.43 -13.27
C LEU A 8 -35.23 0.22 -11.96
N CYS A 9 -35.54 -0.41 -10.83
CA CYS A 9 -35.02 -0.02 -9.52
C CYS A 9 -33.54 -0.43 -9.45
N LEU A 10 -32.64 0.52 -9.72
CA LEU A 10 -31.21 0.35 -9.51
C LEU A 10 -30.93 0.37 -8.00
N CYS A 11 -31.04 -0.79 -7.36
CA CYS A 11 -30.47 -1.02 -6.05
C CYS A 11 -28.94 -0.92 -6.17
N PHE A 12 -28.37 0.17 -5.69
CA PHE A 12 -26.94 0.24 -5.37
C PHE A 12 -26.67 -0.74 -4.23
N LEU A 13 -26.37 -2.00 -4.58
CA LEU A 13 -25.69 -2.90 -3.66
C LEU A 13 -24.28 -2.35 -3.47
N SER A 14 -24.07 -1.69 -2.33
CA SER A 14 -22.73 -1.45 -1.81
C SER A 14 -22.05 -2.82 -1.66
N LEU A 15 -21.07 -3.09 -2.52
CA LEU A 15 -20.20 -4.24 -2.38
C LEU A 15 -19.45 -4.08 -1.05
N ASN A 16 -19.83 -4.87 -0.05
CA ASN A 16 -19.01 -5.06 1.14
C ASN A 16 -17.71 -5.72 0.69
N LEU A 17 -16.69 -4.90 0.45
CA LEU A 17 -15.34 -5.36 0.20
C LEU A 17 -14.80 -5.99 1.49
N VAL A 18 -14.49 -7.27 1.35
CA VAL A 18 -13.64 -8.15 2.15
C VAL A 18 -13.09 -7.50 3.42
N ALA A 19 -13.62 -7.99 4.54
CA ALA A 19 -13.14 -7.71 5.88
C ALA A 19 -11.63 -7.95 5.96
N GLN A 20 -10.91 -6.95 6.48
CA GLN A 20 -9.56 -7.13 6.99
C GLN A 20 -9.63 -8.29 8.00
N ASN A 21 -9.07 -9.45 7.67
CA ASN A 21 -9.12 -10.62 8.55
C ASN A 21 -8.12 -10.51 9.74
N GLY A 22 -7.74 -9.28 10.09
CA GLY A 22 -7.08 -8.90 11.33
C GLY A 22 -7.90 -7.78 11.98
N ASN A 23 -7.90 -7.73 13.31
CA ASN A 23 -8.55 -6.67 14.09
C ASN A 23 -7.76 -5.35 13.97
N THR A 24 -7.45 -4.92 12.75
CA THR A 24 -6.77 -3.67 12.42
C THR A 24 -7.79 -2.54 12.43
N LEU A 25 -7.43 -1.43 13.08
CA LEU A 25 -8.34 -0.32 13.35
C LEU A 25 -7.80 0.99 12.76
N GLY A 26 -8.73 1.90 12.47
CA GLY A 26 -8.42 3.30 12.21
C GLY A 26 -8.11 3.66 10.77
N TYR A 27 -7.87 2.68 9.89
CA TYR A 27 -7.65 2.98 8.47
C TYR A 27 -8.02 1.81 7.55
N LYS A 28 -8.16 2.14 6.26
CA LYS A 28 -8.18 1.19 5.14
C LYS A 28 -7.46 1.81 3.95
N ILE A 29 -7.00 0.96 3.04
CA ILE A 29 -6.45 1.38 1.75
C ILE A 29 -7.52 1.21 0.68
N GLU A 30 -7.84 2.29 -0.05
CA GLU A 30 -8.76 2.28 -1.18
C GLU A 30 -8.04 2.87 -2.40
N GLY A 31 -7.61 2.00 -3.33
CA GLY A 31 -6.89 2.44 -4.54
C GLY A 31 -5.52 3.04 -4.21
N GLU A 32 -5.35 4.34 -4.46
CA GLU A 32 -4.15 5.14 -4.12
C GLU A 32 -4.34 5.97 -2.84
N GLU A 33 -5.41 5.76 -2.07
CA GLU A 33 -5.74 6.54 -0.89
C GLU A 33 -5.67 5.71 0.40
N VAL A 34 -5.20 6.34 1.47
CA VAL A 34 -5.49 5.93 2.84
C VAL A 34 -6.78 6.62 3.25
N VAL A 35 -7.76 5.83 3.68
CA VAL A 35 -8.99 6.32 4.30
C VAL A 35 -8.86 6.07 5.80
N PHE A 36 -8.58 7.13 6.55
CA PHE A 36 -8.68 7.08 8.00
C PHE A 36 -10.15 7.05 8.37
N THR A 37 -10.54 6.06 9.16
CA THR A 37 -11.92 5.89 9.63
C THR A 37 -11.89 5.81 11.15
N PHE A 38 -12.51 6.78 11.80
CA PHE A 38 -12.74 6.77 13.22
C PHE A 38 -14.22 6.45 13.46
N ASP A 39 -14.50 5.22 13.87
CA ASP A 39 -15.80 4.89 14.45
C ASP A 39 -15.68 4.95 15.97
N VAL A 40 -16.46 5.85 16.56
CA VAL A 40 -16.48 6.11 18.00
C VAL A 40 -16.67 4.83 18.82
N ARG A 41 -17.44 3.86 18.31
CA ARG A 41 -17.80 2.64 19.04
C ARG A 41 -16.62 1.67 19.20
N ASP A 42 -15.58 1.84 18.41
CA ASP A 42 -14.37 1.02 18.48
C ASP A 42 -13.46 1.42 19.65
N TYR A 43 -13.72 2.58 20.29
CA TYR A 43 -12.90 3.16 21.35
C TYR A 43 -13.71 3.31 22.65
N LYS A 44 -13.21 2.70 23.73
CA LYS A 44 -13.89 2.69 25.03
C LYS A 44 -13.37 3.74 25.99
N GLU A 45 -12.09 4.09 25.87
CA GLU A 45 -11.41 5.02 26.76
C GLU A 45 -10.80 6.16 25.96
N TYR A 46 -10.74 7.32 26.60
CA TYR A 46 -10.09 8.51 26.07
C TYR A 46 -9.15 9.08 27.12
N THR A 47 -7.94 9.43 26.73
CA THR A 47 -6.94 10.01 27.63
C THR A 47 -6.84 11.52 27.36
N ASN A 48 -7.05 12.33 28.39
CA ASN A 48 -6.78 13.76 28.30
C ASN A 48 -5.26 13.99 28.30
N GLU A 49 -4.73 14.63 27.27
CA GLU A 49 -3.28 14.72 27.06
C GLU A 49 -2.54 15.55 28.11
N HIS A 50 -3.20 16.54 28.71
CA HIS A 50 -2.58 17.43 29.69
C HIS A 50 -2.55 16.82 31.09
N THR A 51 -3.55 16.00 31.42
CA THR A 51 -3.73 15.44 32.77
C THR A 51 -3.42 13.95 32.86
N GLY A 52 -3.34 13.25 31.73
CA GLY A 52 -3.26 11.78 31.67
C GLY A 52 -4.51 11.06 32.16
N ARG A 53 -5.58 11.80 32.50
CA ARG A 53 -6.82 11.20 33.03
C ARG A 53 -7.56 10.45 31.93
N LYS A 54 -7.88 9.19 32.21
CA LYS A 54 -8.76 8.37 31.37
C LYS A 54 -10.24 8.64 31.67
N MET A 55 -11.05 8.66 30.63
CA MET A 55 -12.50 8.90 30.67
C MET A 55 -13.24 7.92 29.76
N ASP A 56 -14.50 7.62 30.10
CA ASP A 56 -15.40 6.83 29.24
C ASP A 56 -15.98 7.71 28.13
N PHE A 57 -16.33 7.10 27.00
CA PHE A 57 -17.01 7.76 25.89
C PHE A 57 -18.24 8.57 26.31
N LYS A 58 -19.01 8.05 27.27
CA LYS A 58 -20.30 8.66 27.68
C LYS A 58 -20.17 10.05 28.31
N ASP A 59 -18.96 10.49 28.62
CA ASP A 59 -18.68 11.70 29.37
C ASP A 59 -18.32 12.92 28.49
N PHE A 60 -18.31 12.83 27.15
CA PHE A 60 -17.87 13.96 26.33
C PHE A 60 -18.60 14.14 24.98
N ASP A 61 -18.90 15.40 24.64
CA ASP A 61 -19.44 15.81 23.34
C ASP A 61 -18.33 15.90 22.29
N ILE A 62 -18.51 15.28 21.12
CA ILE A 62 -17.53 15.35 20.03
C ILE A 62 -17.79 16.59 19.17
N GLU A 63 -16.95 17.62 19.30
CA GLU A 63 -16.97 18.80 18.43
C GLU A 63 -16.12 18.60 17.18
N ASN A 64 -14.96 17.96 17.33
CA ASN A 64 -14.06 17.66 16.21
C ASN A 64 -13.25 16.40 16.47
N VAL A 65 -12.78 15.79 15.37
CA VAL A 65 -11.82 14.69 15.37
C VAL A 65 -10.73 15.03 14.38
N VAL A 66 -9.47 14.81 14.75
CA VAL A 66 -8.31 14.97 13.88
C VAL A 66 -7.50 13.69 13.83
N VAL A 67 -6.88 13.44 12.67
CA VAL A 67 -5.81 12.45 12.54
C VAL A 67 -4.50 13.12 12.91
N SER A 68 -3.86 12.67 13.97
CA SER A 68 -2.55 13.16 14.43
C SER A 68 -1.54 12.03 14.29
N GLY A 69 -0.47 12.23 13.53
CA GLY A 69 0.55 11.20 13.33
C GLY A 69 1.89 11.78 12.90
N GLU A 70 2.89 10.92 12.73
CA GLU A 70 4.25 11.34 12.38
C GLU A 70 4.29 12.14 11.08
N PHE A 71 3.55 11.70 10.07
CA PHE A 71 3.39 12.35 8.76
C PHE A 71 2.78 13.76 8.80
N ASN A 72 2.27 14.21 9.95
CA ASN A 72 1.82 15.58 10.14
C ASN A 72 2.39 16.24 11.41
N LEU A 73 3.51 15.72 11.91
CA LEU A 73 4.21 16.18 13.12
C LEU A 73 3.29 16.20 14.34
N TRP A 74 2.47 15.16 14.48
CA TRP A 74 1.49 15.01 15.56
C TRP A 74 0.58 16.25 15.71
N SER A 75 0.14 16.84 14.58
CA SER A 75 -0.71 18.04 14.61
C SER A 75 -2.08 17.78 15.22
N ARG A 76 -2.58 18.77 15.98
CA ARG A 76 -3.89 18.74 16.65
C ARG A 76 -5.02 19.40 15.87
N ASP A 77 -4.73 20.01 14.72
CA ASP A 77 -5.66 20.95 14.08
C ASP A 77 -5.65 20.92 12.54
N LYS A 78 -4.62 20.34 11.90
CA LYS A 78 -4.47 20.35 10.44
C LYS A 78 -5.33 19.30 9.73
N TRP A 79 -5.38 18.08 10.25
CA TRP A 79 -6.01 16.93 9.57
C TRP A 79 -7.36 16.60 10.20
N LYS A 80 -8.27 17.58 10.14
CA LYS A 80 -9.65 17.45 10.60
C LYS A 80 -10.41 16.43 9.76
N MET A 81 -11.13 15.54 10.42
CA MET A 81 -11.97 14.52 9.81
C MET A 81 -13.38 15.04 9.57
N ASN A 82 -14.03 14.52 8.54
CA ASN A 82 -15.42 14.84 8.23
C ASN A 82 -16.34 13.82 8.90
N LYS A 83 -17.41 14.29 9.56
CA LYS A 83 -18.46 13.40 10.06
C LYS A 83 -19.27 12.86 8.89
N VAL A 84 -19.24 11.55 8.68
CA VAL A 84 -19.90 10.86 7.56
C VAL A 84 -21.05 9.96 8.00
N GLY A 85 -21.20 9.74 9.31
CA GLY A 85 -22.30 9.00 9.92
C GLY A 85 -22.58 9.47 11.34
N GLU A 86 -23.49 8.79 12.04
CA GLU A 86 -23.85 9.13 13.43
C GLU A 86 -22.63 9.06 14.36
N TYR A 87 -21.82 8.01 14.20
CA TYR A 87 -20.65 7.68 15.02
C TYR A 87 -19.34 7.67 14.24
N THR A 88 -19.37 7.98 12.94
CA THR A 88 -18.25 7.71 12.03
C THR A 88 -17.70 9.00 11.41
N TYR A 89 -16.39 9.12 11.46
CA TYR A 89 -15.62 10.22 10.87
C TYR A 89 -14.60 9.65 9.88
N GLU A 90 -14.42 10.34 8.75
CA GLU A 90 -13.46 9.93 7.73
C GLU A 90 -12.56 11.07 7.25
N LEU A 91 -11.32 10.72 6.93
CA LEU A 91 -10.37 11.57 6.23
C LEU A 91 -9.64 10.75 5.16
N ARG A 92 -9.63 11.26 3.92
CA ARG A 92 -8.94 10.64 2.79
C ARG A 92 -7.66 11.39 2.47
N LYS A 93 -6.58 10.65 2.23
CA LYS A 93 -5.26 11.17 1.85
C LYS A 93 -4.63 10.27 0.82
N LYS A 94 -3.85 10.84 -0.11
CA LYS A 94 -3.17 10.03 -1.12
C LYS A 94 -1.99 9.33 -0.46
N LEU A 95 -1.73 8.07 -0.83
CA LEU A 95 -0.53 7.34 -0.40
C LEU A 95 0.76 8.10 -0.76
N SER A 96 0.73 8.86 -1.86
CA SER A 96 1.84 9.75 -2.25
C SER A 96 2.10 10.92 -1.30
N ASP A 97 1.15 11.25 -0.42
CA ASP A 97 1.31 12.30 0.59
C ASP A 97 2.18 11.82 1.77
N PHE A 98 2.46 10.52 1.85
CA PHE A 98 3.26 9.88 2.90
C PHE A 98 4.66 9.59 2.35
N THR A 99 5.54 10.59 2.38
CA THR A 99 6.90 10.51 1.83
C THR A 99 7.95 10.03 2.83
N ASP A 100 7.59 9.94 4.11
CA ASP A 100 8.55 9.69 5.19
C ASP A 100 8.67 8.18 5.48
N GLU A 101 9.92 7.69 5.45
CA GLU A 101 10.30 6.29 5.60
C GLU A 101 10.13 5.75 7.04
N PHE A 102 9.96 6.63 8.02
CA PHE A 102 10.06 6.28 9.43
C PHE A 102 8.71 6.48 10.13
N SER A 103 8.01 5.36 10.23
CA SER A 103 6.73 5.14 10.91
C SER A 103 5.54 6.01 10.45
N TRP A 104 4.39 5.35 10.30
CA TRP A 104 3.09 5.97 10.05
C TRP A 104 2.23 5.63 11.24
N GLU A 105 2.76 5.94 12.42
CA GLU A 105 2.02 5.89 13.64
C GLU A 105 1.11 7.10 13.71
N PHE A 106 -0.12 6.86 14.14
CA PHE A 106 -1.13 7.89 14.27
C PHE A 106 -2.06 7.59 15.43
N LYS A 107 -2.82 8.62 15.81
CA LYS A 107 -3.92 8.57 16.75
C LYS A 107 -5.04 9.47 16.27
N PHE A 108 -6.24 9.18 16.74
CA PHE A 108 -7.34 10.13 16.68
C PHE A 108 -7.30 11.01 17.91
N VAL A 109 -7.28 12.33 17.69
CA VAL A 109 -7.41 13.31 18.75
C VAL A 109 -8.75 13.99 18.61
N ILE A 110 -9.47 14.04 19.73
CA ILE A 110 -10.83 14.52 19.81
C ILE A 110 -10.84 15.79 20.62
N ASN A 111 -11.59 16.79 20.13
CA ASN A 111 -11.65 18.14 20.70
C ASN A 111 -10.25 18.71 20.97
N ASN A 112 -9.29 18.39 20.11
CA ASN A 112 -7.88 18.77 20.17
C ASN A 112 -7.08 18.33 21.41
N SER A 113 -7.67 17.66 22.40
CA SER A 113 -6.98 17.32 23.67
C SER A 113 -7.21 15.90 24.21
N TYR A 114 -8.06 15.10 23.57
CA TYR A 114 -8.41 13.76 24.03
C TYR A 114 -7.96 12.71 23.03
N TRP A 115 -7.06 11.82 23.44
CA TRP A 115 -6.59 10.73 22.61
C TRP A 115 -7.56 9.56 22.68
N ALA A 116 -8.00 9.05 21.54
CA ALA A 116 -8.78 7.82 21.50
C ALA A 116 -7.86 6.62 21.77
N GLU A 117 -8.17 5.83 22.81
CA GLU A 117 -7.33 4.68 23.21
C GLU A 117 -7.78 3.39 22.52
N PRO A 118 -6.99 2.81 21.61
CA PRO A 118 -7.33 1.51 21.04
C PRO A 118 -7.19 0.42 22.10
N SER A 119 -8.01 -0.63 21.99
CA SER A 119 -7.87 -1.81 22.83
C SER A 119 -6.53 -2.52 22.57
N ASN A 120 -5.93 -3.09 23.61
CA ASN A 120 -4.72 -3.93 23.49
C ASN A 120 -4.89 -5.21 22.64
N LYS A 121 -6.10 -5.48 22.15
CA LYS A 121 -6.42 -6.60 21.24
C LYS A 121 -6.37 -6.21 19.75
N VAL A 122 -6.21 -4.92 19.44
CA VAL A 122 -6.08 -4.42 18.08
C VAL A 122 -4.70 -4.79 17.54
N SER A 123 -4.62 -5.31 16.32
CA SER A 123 -3.38 -5.90 15.79
C SER A 123 -2.37 -4.88 15.27
N ASN A 124 -2.79 -3.64 15.03
CA ASN A 124 -1.92 -2.56 14.55
C ASN A 124 -1.57 -1.53 15.64
N ILE A 125 -1.48 -1.92 16.92
CA ILE A 125 -1.08 -0.98 17.98
C ILE A 125 0.44 -0.90 18.14
N ALA A 126 0.92 0.26 18.57
CA ALA A 126 2.29 0.49 18.99
C ALA A 126 2.30 1.23 20.33
N PRO A 127 3.20 0.91 21.29
CA PRO A 127 3.38 1.75 22.46
C PRO A 127 3.77 3.16 22.02
N ALA A 128 3.05 4.19 22.47
CA ALA A 128 3.47 5.56 22.19
C ALA A 128 4.65 5.90 23.10
N VAL A 129 5.73 6.39 22.50
CA VAL A 129 6.96 6.75 23.21
C VAL A 129 7.38 8.19 22.91
N ASP A 130 8.12 8.80 23.83
CA ASP A 130 8.76 10.09 23.58
C ASP A 130 10.02 9.94 22.69
N ASN A 131 10.66 11.07 22.37
CA ASN A 131 11.89 11.10 21.56
C ASN A 131 13.09 10.35 22.19
N TYR A 132 12.97 9.92 23.45
CA TYR A 132 13.97 9.17 24.20
C TYR A 132 13.57 7.71 24.41
N GLY A 133 12.42 7.27 23.87
CA GLY A 133 11.89 5.92 24.02
C GLY A 133 11.10 5.67 25.31
N ASN A 134 10.82 6.68 26.11
CA ASN A 134 10.01 6.53 27.32
C ASN A 134 8.53 6.36 26.94
N ASN A 135 7.86 5.37 27.53
CA ASN A 135 6.48 5.02 27.21
C ASN A 135 5.48 6.00 27.87
N TYR A 136 4.53 6.51 27.09
CA TYR A 136 3.42 7.35 27.58
C TYR A 136 2.27 6.55 28.22
N HIS A 137 2.41 5.24 28.37
CA HIS A 137 1.39 4.30 28.83
C HIS A 137 0.09 4.35 28.02
N THR A 138 0.22 4.65 26.74
CA THR A 138 -0.87 4.74 25.75
C THR A 138 -0.39 4.15 24.42
N TYR A 139 -1.31 3.93 23.47
CA TYR A 139 -1.01 3.25 22.20
C TYR A 139 -1.33 4.10 20.97
N ASN A 140 -0.39 4.13 20.03
CA ASN A 140 -0.60 4.58 18.65
C ASN A 140 -1.19 3.45 17.79
N LEU A 141 -1.73 3.79 16.63
CA LEU A 141 -2.07 2.87 15.55
C LEU A 141 -1.02 2.96 14.44
N LYS A 142 -0.67 1.83 13.83
CA LYS A 142 0.22 1.72 12.67
C LYS A 142 -0.57 1.59 11.39
N ILE A 143 -0.09 2.24 10.33
CA ILE A 143 -0.53 2.00 8.95
C ILE A 143 0.44 1.03 8.27
N TYR A 144 -0.11 -0.05 7.73
CA TYR A 144 0.57 -1.03 6.87
C TYR A 144 0.01 -0.94 5.45
N THR A 145 0.89 -1.05 4.45
CA THR A 145 0.51 -1.01 3.02
C THR A 145 0.13 -2.37 2.47
N ALA A 146 0.57 -3.45 3.11
CA ALA A 146 0.21 -4.81 2.75
C ALA A 146 -1.09 -5.24 3.42
N VAL A 147 -1.94 -5.94 2.67
CA VAL A 147 -3.17 -6.53 3.18
C VAL A 147 -3.17 -8.02 2.86
N PRO A 148 -3.41 -8.90 3.84
CA PRO A 148 -3.69 -10.31 3.56
C PRO A 148 -4.93 -10.45 2.68
N ASP A 149 -4.76 -11.06 1.50
CA ASP A 149 -5.83 -11.34 0.56
C ASP A 149 -5.54 -12.70 -0.09
N PRO A 150 -6.42 -13.71 0.06
CA PRO A 150 -6.29 -15.00 -0.63
C PRO A 150 -6.17 -14.88 -2.16
N ASN A 151 -6.69 -13.80 -2.75
CA ASN A 151 -6.59 -13.49 -4.19
C ASN A 151 -5.51 -12.44 -4.51
N GLY A 152 -4.67 -12.09 -3.53
CA GLY A 152 -3.60 -11.12 -3.69
C GLY A 152 -2.56 -11.55 -4.72
N ASN A 153 -1.74 -10.60 -5.16
CA ASN A 153 -0.76 -10.81 -6.22
C ASN A 153 0.58 -11.40 -5.74
N ALA A 154 0.78 -11.58 -4.43
CA ALA A 154 2.03 -12.06 -3.84
C ALA A 154 1.78 -13.23 -2.87
N CYS A 155 2.06 -14.45 -3.32
CA CYS A 155 1.98 -15.64 -2.47
C CYS A 155 3.35 -16.02 -1.92
N PHE A 156 3.52 -15.87 -0.61
CA PHE A 156 4.73 -16.27 0.11
C PHE A 156 4.55 -17.70 0.62
N LYS A 157 5.53 -18.56 0.32
CA LYS A 157 5.51 -19.97 0.70
C LYS A 157 6.81 -20.32 1.40
N LEU A 158 6.70 -21.00 2.54
CA LEU A 158 7.82 -21.62 3.23
C LEU A 158 7.59 -23.12 3.22
N ASN A 159 8.33 -23.84 2.38
CA ASN A 159 8.24 -25.30 2.31
C ASN A 159 8.95 -25.94 3.52
N GLY A 160 8.40 -27.05 4.03
CA GLY A 160 8.87 -27.73 5.23
C GLY A 160 8.43 -27.06 6.53
N TYR A 161 9.18 -27.27 7.62
CA TYR A 161 8.87 -26.74 8.95
C TYR A 161 7.48 -27.16 9.45
N GLU A 162 7.04 -28.38 9.12
CA GLU A 162 5.72 -28.91 9.48
C GLU A 162 5.56 -29.11 11.00
N ASN A 163 6.66 -29.13 11.75
CA ASN A 163 6.65 -29.20 13.21
C ASN A 163 6.67 -27.83 13.89
N ALA A 164 6.82 -26.74 13.13
CA ALA A 164 6.78 -25.39 13.70
C ALA A 164 5.40 -25.09 14.29
N LYS A 165 5.37 -24.27 15.34
CA LYS A 165 4.12 -23.85 16.00
C LYS A 165 3.59 -22.56 15.39
N ASN A 166 4.49 -21.62 15.08
CA ASN A 166 4.14 -20.34 14.50
C ASN A 166 5.16 -19.97 13.41
N VAL A 167 4.66 -19.51 12.27
CA VAL A 167 5.45 -18.88 11.23
C VAL A 167 4.85 -17.52 10.92
N ILE A 168 5.68 -16.49 10.93
CA ILE A 168 5.31 -15.11 10.61
C ILE A 168 6.10 -14.66 9.38
N LEU A 169 5.41 -14.01 8.44
CA LEU A 169 6.03 -13.28 7.35
C LEU A 169 6.33 -11.85 7.79
N SER A 170 7.57 -11.39 7.62
CA SER A 170 7.98 -10.07 8.06
C SER A 170 8.88 -9.41 7.02
N GLY A 171 8.65 -8.14 6.71
CA GLY A 171 9.36 -7.46 5.62
C GLY A 171 9.08 -5.97 5.53
N SER A 172 9.70 -5.34 4.55
CA SER A 172 9.54 -3.90 4.26
C SER A 172 8.07 -3.45 4.17
N PHE A 173 7.18 -4.27 3.58
CA PHE A 173 5.75 -3.98 3.41
C PHE A 173 4.93 -3.95 4.72
N ASN A 174 5.45 -4.51 5.81
CA ASN A 174 4.87 -4.41 7.15
C ASN A 174 5.87 -3.86 8.17
N ARG A 175 6.96 -3.23 7.70
CA ARG A 175 8.04 -2.67 8.52
C ARG A 175 8.64 -3.67 9.50
N TRP A 176 8.87 -4.89 9.03
CA TRP A 176 9.49 -5.95 9.82
C TRP A 176 8.71 -6.29 11.10
N ASP A 177 7.38 -6.12 11.08
CA ASP A 177 6.53 -6.49 12.21
C ASP A 177 6.60 -8.01 12.47
N GLU A 178 6.86 -8.39 13.72
CA GLU A 178 7.07 -9.78 14.12
C GLU A 178 5.79 -10.53 14.50
N HIS A 179 4.63 -9.88 14.41
CA HIS A 179 3.38 -10.44 14.96
C HIS A 179 2.20 -10.35 14.01
N LEU A 180 2.23 -9.42 13.06
CA LEU A 180 1.08 -9.09 12.21
C LEU A 180 0.69 -10.22 11.24
N PHE A 181 1.65 -10.70 10.45
CA PHE A 181 1.37 -11.58 9.30
C PHE A 181 1.70 -13.03 9.61
N LYS A 182 0.86 -13.65 10.46
CA LYS A 182 0.91 -15.09 10.73
C LYS A 182 0.55 -15.87 9.46
N MET A 183 1.38 -16.84 9.11
CA MET A 183 1.16 -17.70 7.94
C MET A 183 0.22 -18.86 8.30
N THR A 184 -0.51 -19.35 7.30
CA THR A 184 -1.37 -20.52 7.43
C THR A 184 -0.58 -21.78 7.15
N LYS A 185 -0.71 -22.78 8.03
CA LYS A 185 -0.08 -24.09 7.84
C LYS A 185 -0.77 -24.88 6.73
N THR A 186 0.01 -25.47 5.84
CA THR A 186 -0.43 -26.34 4.74
C THR A 186 0.10 -27.76 4.94
N THR A 187 -0.18 -28.67 4.00
CA THR A 187 0.35 -30.04 4.05
C THR A 187 1.87 -30.10 3.90
N ASN A 188 2.47 -29.12 3.23
CA ASN A 188 3.88 -29.13 2.84
C ASN A 188 4.68 -27.96 3.44
N GLY A 189 4.08 -27.19 4.35
CA GLY A 189 4.73 -26.06 5.01
C GLY A 189 3.75 -24.95 5.38
N TRP A 190 4.03 -23.73 4.95
CA TRP A 190 3.31 -22.52 5.36
C TRP A 190 3.09 -21.58 4.19
N GLU A 191 1.93 -20.92 4.15
CA GLU A 191 1.62 -19.93 3.11
C GLU A 191 0.90 -18.69 3.65
N LEU A 192 1.14 -17.57 2.97
CA LEU A 192 0.37 -16.35 3.14
C LEU A 192 0.34 -15.59 1.82
N THR A 193 -0.85 -15.19 1.39
CA THR A 193 -1.03 -14.35 0.20
C THR A 193 -1.34 -12.93 0.63
N LEU A 194 -0.58 -11.98 0.07
CA LEU A 194 -0.75 -10.55 0.26
C LEU A 194 -1.13 -9.90 -1.07
N ASP A 195 -1.94 -8.85 -1.01
CA ASP A 195 -2.04 -7.87 -2.09
C ASP A 195 -1.01 -6.76 -1.85
N LEU A 196 -0.03 -6.67 -2.75
CA LEU A 196 1.09 -5.72 -2.67
C LEU A 196 1.06 -4.77 -3.86
N LYS A 197 1.44 -3.51 -3.63
CA LYS A 197 1.68 -2.58 -4.73
C LYS A 197 2.90 -3.01 -5.56
N PRO A 198 3.00 -2.59 -6.83
CA PRO A 198 4.19 -2.82 -7.63
C PRO A 198 5.42 -2.23 -6.95
N GLY A 199 6.51 -3.00 -6.86
CA GLY A 199 7.72 -2.57 -6.16
C GLY A 199 8.62 -3.72 -5.72
N GLU A 200 9.83 -3.37 -5.32
CA GLU A 200 10.77 -4.30 -4.69
C GLU A 200 10.54 -4.33 -3.18
N TYR A 201 10.37 -5.52 -2.61
CA TYR A 201 10.22 -5.73 -1.19
C TYR A 201 11.26 -6.71 -0.66
N GLN A 202 11.86 -6.36 0.46
CA GLN A 202 12.69 -7.26 1.26
C GLN A 202 11.84 -7.94 2.34
N TYR A 203 12.07 -9.22 2.60
CA TYR A 203 11.36 -10.01 3.61
C TYR A 203 12.19 -11.16 4.20
N LYS A 204 11.67 -11.72 5.28
CA LYS A 204 12.12 -12.93 5.99
C LYS A 204 10.92 -13.66 6.61
N PHE A 205 11.16 -14.90 7.04
CA PHE A 205 10.24 -15.63 7.91
C PHE A 205 10.76 -15.64 9.35
N ILE A 206 9.84 -15.66 10.30
CA ILE A 206 10.13 -15.92 11.72
C ILE A 206 9.48 -17.25 12.08
N VAL A 207 10.31 -18.28 12.29
CA VAL A 207 9.87 -19.65 12.63
C VAL A 207 10.13 -19.90 14.10
N ASP A 208 9.06 -20.00 14.89
CA ASP A 208 9.11 -20.17 16.34
C ASP A 208 10.09 -19.20 17.04
N GLY A 209 10.07 -17.93 16.60
CA GLY A 209 10.92 -16.85 17.12
C GLY A 209 12.29 -16.71 16.44
N ASN A 210 12.63 -17.58 15.49
CA ASN A 210 13.92 -17.53 14.77
C ASN A 210 13.76 -16.92 13.38
N TRP A 211 14.51 -15.87 13.10
CA TRP A 211 14.56 -15.23 11.78
C TRP A 211 15.31 -16.09 10.78
N ILE A 212 14.68 -16.39 9.64
CA ILE A 212 15.29 -17.10 8.52
C ILE A 212 15.04 -16.36 7.21
N GLU A 213 16.00 -16.46 6.29
CA GLU A 213 15.80 -16.14 4.89
C GLU A 213 14.84 -17.17 4.28
N ASP A 214 14.15 -16.81 3.19
CA ASP A 214 13.42 -17.77 2.38
C ASP A 214 14.41 -18.72 1.69
N PRO A 215 14.44 -20.02 2.07
CA PRO A 215 15.42 -20.96 1.52
C PRO A 215 15.23 -21.22 0.02
N ASP A 216 14.02 -21.01 -0.49
CA ASP A 216 13.65 -21.29 -1.88
C ASP A 216 13.78 -20.05 -2.78
N ASN A 217 14.04 -18.87 -2.21
CA ASN A 217 14.22 -17.63 -2.96
C ASN A 217 15.71 -17.32 -3.20
N PRO A 218 16.22 -17.42 -4.44
CA PRO A 218 17.61 -17.09 -4.75
C PRO A 218 17.89 -15.58 -4.73
N SER A 219 16.86 -14.74 -4.88
CA SER A 219 17.00 -13.29 -4.91
C SER A 219 17.13 -12.75 -3.50
N LYS A 220 18.28 -12.12 -3.20
CA LYS A 220 18.60 -11.64 -1.87
C LYS A 220 19.43 -10.37 -1.87
N LYS A 221 19.30 -9.59 -0.81
CA LYS A 221 20.04 -8.33 -0.61
C LYS A 221 20.74 -8.36 0.74
N ARG A 222 22.00 -7.91 0.77
CA ARG A 222 22.77 -7.82 2.03
C ARG A 222 22.06 -6.86 2.98
N ASN A 223 21.91 -7.25 4.24
CA ASN A 223 21.32 -6.42 5.28
C ASN A 223 22.40 -5.80 6.19
N GLU A 224 21.96 -5.00 7.16
CA GLU A 224 22.81 -4.26 8.10
C GLU A 224 23.47 -5.16 9.16
N TYR A 225 23.09 -6.44 9.24
CA TYR A 225 23.51 -7.41 10.25
C TYR A 225 24.40 -8.51 9.67
N ASP A 226 25.16 -8.20 8.62
CA ASP A 226 26.06 -9.14 7.92
C ASP A 226 25.38 -10.42 7.39
N GLY A 227 24.06 -10.40 7.23
CA GLY A 227 23.26 -11.46 6.60
C GLY A 227 22.56 -10.96 5.34
N TYR A 228 21.57 -11.72 4.86
CA TYR A 228 20.73 -11.29 3.74
C TYR A 228 19.27 -11.23 4.12
N ASN A 229 18.51 -10.48 3.33
CA ASN A 229 17.05 -10.53 3.26
C ASN A 229 16.66 -11.10 1.91
N SER A 230 15.59 -11.90 1.86
CA SER A 230 15.00 -12.35 0.61
C SER A 230 14.31 -11.19 -0.09
N VAL A 231 14.32 -11.18 -1.42
CA VAL A 231 13.78 -10.08 -2.23
C VAL A 231 12.68 -10.62 -3.14
N ILE A 232 11.54 -9.95 -3.15
CA ILE A 232 10.46 -10.18 -4.11
C ILE A 232 10.19 -8.88 -4.87
N ASN A 233 10.06 -8.99 -6.19
CA ASN A 233 9.74 -7.85 -7.05
C ASN A 233 8.33 -8.02 -7.61
N ILE A 234 7.41 -7.16 -7.19
CA ILE A 234 6.02 -7.16 -7.63
C ILE A 234 5.90 -6.29 -8.87
N GLN A 235 5.44 -6.89 -9.97
CA GLN A 235 5.27 -6.22 -11.24
C GLN A 235 3.81 -6.28 -11.69
N VAL A 236 3.38 -5.25 -12.43
CA VAL A 236 2.04 -5.18 -13.02
C VAL A 236 2.11 -5.02 -14.54
N PRO A 237 1.12 -5.53 -15.28
CA PRO A 237 1.04 -5.30 -16.72
C PRO A 237 0.79 -3.81 -17.00
N VAL A 238 1.67 -3.21 -17.78
CA VAL A 238 1.58 -1.83 -18.24
C VAL A 238 1.48 -1.80 -19.75
N THR A 239 0.34 -1.32 -20.26
CA THR A 239 0.12 -1.14 -21.69
C THR A 239 0.61 0.23 -22.15
N PHE A 240 1.50 0.21 -23.14
CA PHE A 240 1.98 1.35 -23.89
C PHE A 240 1.23 1.42 -25.23
N ASN A 241 0.70 2.59 -25.56
CA ASN A 241 -0.06 2.81 -26.79
C ASN A 241 0.54 3.96 -27.57
N LEU A 242 0.93 3.72 -28.81
CA LEU A 242 1.31 4.74 -29.76
C LEU A 242 0.18 4.91 -30.78
N PHE A 243 -0.62 5.97 -30.64
CA PHE A 243 -1.69 6.27 -31.61
C PHE A 243 -1.12 6.83 -32.92
N GLY A 244 -1.68 6.40 -34.06
CA GLY A 244 -1.24 6.81 -35.39
C GLY A 244 -0.19 5.87 -36.00
N PHE A 245 0.71 6.40 -36.83
CA PHE A 245 1.80 5.65 -37.49
C PHE A 245 1.34 4.37 -38.20
N LYS A 246 0.14 4.41 -38.81
CA LYS A 246 -0.49 3.24 -39.45
C LYS A 246 0.28 2.73 -40.67
N ASN A 247 1.10 3.57 -41.29
CA ASN A 247 1.92 3.19 -42.43
C ASN A 247 3.32 2.71 -42.01
N ALA A 248 3.66 2.75 -40.72
CA ALA A 248 4.94 2.24 -40.25
C ALA A 248 5.03 0.72 -40.45
N ASN A 249 6.26 0.26 -40.71
CA ASN A 249 6.58 -1.16 -40.84
C ASN A 249 6.92 -1.76 -39.48
N THR A 250 7.69 -1.03 -38.65
CA THR A 250 8.09 -1.46 -37.32
C THR A 250 7.93 -0.36 -36.30
N VAL A 251 7.47 -0.74 -35.11
CA VAL A 251 7.50 0.12 -33.92
C VAL A 251 8.09 -0.69 -32.77
N ILE A 252 9.06 -0.12 -32.09
CA ILE A 252 9.75 -0.73 -30.95
C ILE A 252 9.59 0.20 -29.74
N LEU A 253 9.25 -0.38 -28.60
CA LEU A 253 9.24 0.31 -27.32
C LEU A 253 10.61 0.13 -26.66
N ALA A 254 11.24 1.23 -26.25
CA ALA A 254 12.51 1.20 -25.54
C ALA A 254 12.48 2.20 -24.37
N GLY A 255 13.11 1.82 -23.26
CA GLY A 255 13.11 2.63 -22.05
C GLY A 255 14.02 2.12 -20.95
N SER A 256 13.91 2.71 -19.77
CA SER A 256 14.72 2.35 -18.59
C SER A 256 14.54 0.90 -18.14
N PHE A 257 13.41 0.28 -18.46
CA PHE A 257 13.08 -1.10 -18.06
C PHE A 257 13.73 -2.17 -18.93
N ASN A 258 14.35 -1.81 -20.04
CA ASN A 258 15.07 -2.72 -20.91
C ASN A 258 16.41 -2.13 -21.37
N ASP A 259 17.00 -1.25 -20.56
CA ASP A 259 18.26 -0.56 -20.85
C ASP A 259 18.31 0.08 -22.26
N TRP A 260 17.18 0.64 -22.69
CA TRP A 260 17.00 1.25 -24.01
C TRP A 260 17.26 0.31 -25.20
N ASN A 261 17.11 -1.01 -25.01
CA ASN A 261 17.31 -1.99 -26.07
C ASN A 261 16.36 -1.75 -27.25
N GLU A 262 16.96 -1.55 -28.43
CA GLU A 262 16.26 -1.17 -29.67
C GLU A 262 15.63 -2.33 -30.43
N HIS A 263 15.64 -3.56 -29.89
CA HIS A 263 15.22 -4.75 -30.63
C HIS A 263 14.31 -5.69 -29.83
N GLU A 264 14.25 -5.52 -28.52
CA GLU A 264 13.59 -6.45 -27.61
C GLU A 264 12.06 -6.37 -27.66
N ILE A 265 11.49 -5.16 -27.53
CA ILE A 265 10.04 -4.99 -27.35
C ILE A 265 9.41 -4.45 -28.63
N LYS A 266 9.19 -5.33 -29.60
CA LYS A 266 8.44 -5.00 -30.82
C LYS A 266 6.95 -4.84 -30.50
N MET A 267 6.36 -3.73 -30.92
CA MET A 267 4.95 -3.44 -30.67
C MET A 267 4.04 -4.11 -31.71
N THR A 268 2.82 -4.42 -31.28
CA THR A 268 1.78 -5.01 -32.13
C THR A 268 0.94 -3.91 -32.78
N LYS A 269 0.76 -4.00 -34.09
CA LYS A 269 -0.09 -3.07 -34.86
C LYS A 269 -1.57 -3.30 -34.57
N THR A 270 -2.34 -2.22 -34.50
CA THR A 270 -3.78 -2.19 -34.20
C THR A 270 -4.48 -1.19 -35.13
N ASP A 271 -5.81 -1.18 -35.11
CA ASP A 271 -6.61 -0.23 -35.90
C ASP A 271 -6.38 1.25 -35.54
N LYS A 272 -5.88 1.53 -34.32
CA LYS A 272 -5.64 2.89 -33.83
C LYS A 272 -4.15 3.28 -33.83
N GLY A 273 -3.24 2.33 -34.03
CA GLY A 273 -1.80 2.54 -33.98
C GLY A 273 -1.07 1.30 -33.49
N TRP A 274 -0.26 1.40 -32.45
CA TRP A 274 0.59 0.31 -31.96
C TRP A 274 0.44 0.13 -30.46
N THR A 275 0.53 -1.11 -29.99
CA THR A 275 0.40 -1.45 -28.56
C THR A 275 1.43 -2.48 -28.11
N SER A 276 1.87 -2.39 -26.87
CA SER A 276 2.64 -3.43 -26.20
C SER A 276 2.31 -3.40 -24.71
N THR A 277 2.23 -4.58 -24.08
CA THR A 277 2.04 -4.72 -22.64
C THR A 277 3.25 -5.43 -22.07
N ILE A 278 3.92 -4.79 -21.12
CA ILE A 278 5.09 -5.35 -20.41
C ILE A 278 4.86 -5.32 -18.91
N LEU A 279 5.56 -6.18 -18.17
CA LEU A 279 5.52 -6.18 -16.71
C LEU A 279 6.52 -5.13 -16.17
N LEU A 280 6.04 -4.21 -15.34
CA LEU A 280 6.87 -3.19 -14.72
C LEU A 280 6.69 -3.17 -13.20
N SER A 281 7.81 -2.98 -12.50
CA SER A 281 7.82 -2.63 -11.09
C SER A 281 7.36 -1.20 -10.87
N GLY A 282 6.96 -0.87 -9.63
CA GLY A 282 6.61 0.49 -9.24
C GLY A 282 7.78 1.44 -9.43
N GLY A 283 7.47 2.70 -9.75
CA GLY A 283 8.46 3.75 -9.94
C GLY A 283 8.26 4.58 -11.20
N LYS A 284 9.28 5.40 -11.48
CA LYS A 284 9.37 6.27 -12.66
C LYS A 284 10.13 5.57 -13.77
N HIS A 285 9.49 5.40 -14.92
CA HIS A 285 10.09 4.77 -16.09
C HIS A 285 10.16 5.75 -17.26
N HIS A 286 11.34 5.95 -17.82
CA HIS A 286 11.53 6.74 -19.02
C HIS A 286 11.38 5.85 -20.25
N TYR A 287 10.72 6.34 -21.30
CA TYR A 287 10.54 5.59 -22.54
C TYR A 287 10.43 6.49 -23.77
N LYS A 288 10.66 5.85 -24.93
CA LYS A 288 10.42 6.35 -26.28
C LYS A 288 9.93 5.21 -27.18
N TYR A 289 9.52 5.58 -28.39
CA TYR A 289 9.27 4.63 -29.47
C TYR A 289 10.32 4.79 -30.56
N ILE A 290 10.66 3.71 -31.23
CA ILE A 290 11.45 3.70 -32.45
C ILE A 290 10.50 3.32 -33.57
N VAL A 291 10.18 4.25 -34.47
CA VAL A 291 9.26 4.03 -35.59
C VAL A 291 10.06 4.02 -36.88
N ASP A 292 10.13 2.86 -37.55
CA ASP A 292 10.93 2.66 -38.76
C ASP A 292 12.39 3.14 -38.65
N GLY A 293 12.99 3.00 -37.45
CA GLY A 293 14.36 3.41 -37.14
C GLY A 293 14.49 4.80 -36.50
N GLU A 294 13.41 5.59 -36.45
CA GLU A 294 13.43 6.95 -35.90
C GLU A 294 12.90 7.00 -34.47
N TRP A 295 13.69 7.59 -33.57
CA TRP A 295 13.30 7.79 -32.17
C TRP A 295 12.26 8.91 -32.04
N ILE A 296 11.13 8.61 -31.40
CA ILE A 296 10.09 9.57 -31.08
C ILE A 296 9.69 9.50 -29.61
N VAL A 297 9.40 10.67 -29.04
CA VAL A 297 8.67 10.74 -27.77
C VAL A 297 7.20 10.41 -28.02
N ASP A 298 6.51 9.87 -27.01
CA ASP A 298 5.07 9.64 -27.07
C ASP A 298 4.35 10.98 -27.31
N PRO A 299 3.68 11.15 -28.47
CA PRO A 299 2.99 12.40 -28.78
C PRO A 299 1.81 12.66 -27.85
N ASN A 300 1.24 11.63 -27.23
CA ASN A 300 0.04 11.70 -26.40
C ASN A 300 0.36 11.74 -24.90
N ASN A 301 1.61 11.54 -24.50
CA ASN A 301 2.03 11.71 -23.13
C ASN A 301 2.54 13.13 -22.89
N SER A 302 1.85 13.87 -22.03
CA SER A 302 2.24 15.24 -21.65
C SER A 302 3.39 15.26 -20.65
N ILE A 303 3.65 14.16 -19.95
CA ILE A 303 4.71 14.08 -18.92
C ILE A 303 6.02 13.69 -19.60
N LYS A 304 6.95 14.64 -19.65
CA LYS A 304 8.25 14.49 -20.30
C LYS A 304 9.36 15.00 -19.39
N GLU A 305 10.54 14.40 -19.50
CA GLU A 305 11.69 14.76 -18.68
C GLU A 305 12.98 14.72 -19.52
N TYR A 306 13.91 15.62 -19.20
CA TYR A 306 15.24 15.63 -19.82
C TYR A 306 16.15 14.59 -19.18
N ASP A 307 16.97 13.92 -19.98
CA ASP A 307 17.91 12.89 -19.51
C ASP A 307 19.26 13.43 -19.00
N GLY A 308 19.45 14.75 -19.01
CA GLY A 308 20.71 15.40 -18.65
C GLY A 308 21.77 15.41 -19.76
N TYR A 309 21.53 14.70 -20.88
CA TYR A 309 22.38 14.67 -22.06
C TYR A 309 21.77 15.42 -23.26
N GLY A 310 20.69 16.17 -23.01
CA GLY A 310 20.02 17.00 -24.00
C GLY A 310 18.87 16.31 -24.74
N HIS A 311 18.53 15.06 -24.40
CA HIS A 311 17.36 14.40 -24.96
C HIS A 311 16.16 14.49 -24.01
N ILE A 312 14.97 14.48 -24.59
CA ILE A 312 13.70 14.45 -23.87
C ILE A 312 13.11 13.05 -23.97
N ASN A 313 12.65 12.49 -22.86
CA ASN A 313 11.99 11.19 -22.77
C ASN A 313 10.54 11.35 -22.28
N SER A 314 9.68 10.40 -22.67
CA SER A 314 8.34 10.30 -22.10
C SER A 314 8.42 9.59 -20.75
N VAL A 315 7.57 9.95 -19.79
CA VAL A 315 7.59 9.36 -18.45
C VAL A 315 6.34 8.55 -18.19
N LYS A 316 6.51 7.30 -17.77
CA LYS A 316 5.45 6.44 -17.26
C LYS A 316 5.67 6.21 -15.77
N MET A 317 4.73 6.70 -14.95
CA MET A 317 4.67 6.33 -13.53
C MET A 317 3.90 5.02 -13.37
N VAL A 318 4.45 4.10 -12.59
CA VAL A 318 3.82 2.85 -12.14
C VAL A 318 3.69 2.93 -10.62
N ARG A 319 2.50 2.67 -10.09
CA ARG A 319 2.15 2.84 -8.67
C ARG A 319 1.33 1.67 -8.16
#